data_AF-F0Z9K1-F1
#
_entry.id   AF-F0Z9K1-F1
#
_cell.length_a   1.000
_cell.length_b   1.000
_cell.length_c   1.000
_cell.angle_alpha   90.00
_cell.angle_beta   90.00
_cell.angle_gamma   90.00
#
_symmetry.space_group_name_H-M   'P 1'
#
loop_
_entity.id
_entity.type
_entity.pdbx_description
1 polymer ?
#
loop_
_entity_poly.entity_id
_entity_poly.type
_entity_poly.pdbx_seq_one_letter_code
_entity_poly.pdbx_strand_id
1 'polypeptide(L)' 'PDSITYIDFGNKFDKPLGVNVLPVNLKTLYLGDHFNHPIQVGVLPPHLKKAVFGRKFNQEIIEEYIPQSCKLLEFKN' A
#
# COMPACT_ATOMS: atom_id res chain seq x y z
N PRO A 1 -9.51 -8.22 9.58
CA PRO A 1 -9.14 -9.43 10.34
C PRO A 1 -7.63 -9.55 10.46
N ASP A 2 -7.11 -9.87 11.65
CA ASP A 2 -5.66 -9.86 11.93
C ASP A 2 -4.89 -11.02 11.31
N SER A 3 -5.60 -12.03 10.78
CA SER A 3 -4.99 -13.14 10.05
C SER A 3 -4.63 -12.81 8.60
N ILE A 4 -5.11 -11.69 8.05
CA ILE A 4 -4.85 -11.31 6.66
C ILE A 4 -3.41 -10.83 6.51
N THR A 5 -2.63 -11.54 5.69
CA THR A 5 -1.23 -11.24 5.39
C THR A 5 -1.01 -10.76 3.96
N TYR A 6 -2.01 -10.91 3.09
CA TYR A 6 -1.95 -10.55 1.68
C TYR A 6 -3.25 -9.86 1.25
N ILE A 7 -3.12 -8.73 0.54
CA ILE A 7 -4.24 -8.04 -0.11
C ILE A 7 -3.85 -7.69 -1.54
N ASP A 8 -4.76 -7.97 -2.46
CA ASP A 8 -4.79 -7.42 -3.81
C ASP A 8 -6.16 -6.76 -4.02
N PHE A 9 -6.16 -5.43 -4.21
CA PHE A 9 -7.39 -4.68 -4.46
C PHE A 9 -7.89 -4.80 -5.92
N GLY A 10 -7.09 -5.39 -6.81
CA GLY A 10 -7.39 -5.54 -8.22
C GLY A 10 -7.23 -4.24 -9.02
N ASN A 11 -7.12 -4.38 -10.35
CA ASN A 11 -6.69 -3.27 -11.22
C ASN A 11 -7.59 -2.02 -11.21
N LYS A 12 -8.87 -2.14 -10.83
CA LYS A 12 -9.86 -1.04 -10.86
C LYS A 12 -9.99 -0.29 -9.53
N PHE A 13 -9.26 -0.70 -8.48
CA PHE A 13 -9.31 0.01 -7.22
C PHE A 13 -8.72 1.41 -7.35
N ASP A 14 -9.52 2.41 -6.98
CA ASP A 14 -9.15 3.82 -7.01
C ASP A 14 -9.91 4.56 -5.91
N LYS A 15 -9.62 4.17 -4.67
CA LYS A 15 -10.17 4.81 -3.47
C LYS A 15 -9.05 5.12 -2.49
N PRO A 16 -9.11 6.24 -1.76
CA PRO A 16 -8.11 6.56 -0.76
C PRO A 16 -8.13 5.51 0.37
N LEU A 17 -6.96 5.26 0.95
CA LEU A 17 -6.81 4.41 2.12
C LEU A 17 -6.62 5.27 3.36
N GLY A 18 -7.43 5.01 4.38
CA GLY A 18 -7.31 5.66 5.68
C GLY A 18 -6.31 4.96 6.59
N VAL A 19 -5.88 5.68 7.62
CA VAL A 19 -5.11 5.14 8.74
C VAL A 19 -5.89 4.01 9.40
N ASN A 20 -5.19 2.92 9.78
CA ASN A 20 -5.76 1.73 10.44
C ASN A 20 -6.84 0.95 9.63
N VAL A 21 -7.01 1.23 8.33
CA VAL A 21 -7.94 0.45 7.47
C VAL A 21 -7.34 -0.89 7.06
N LEU A 22 -6.02 -0.93 6.85
CA LEU A 22 -5.31 -2.15 6.48
C LEU A 22 -5.05 -3.04 7.71
N PRO A 23 -5.12 -4.38 7.58
CA PRO A 23 -4.81 -5.30 8.67
C PRO A 23 -3.40 -5.10 9.22
N VAL A 24 -3.24 -5.12 10.54
CA VAL A 24 -1.96 -4.87 11.21
C VAL A 24 -0.85 -5.85 10.79
N ASN A 25 -1.23 -7.09 10.49
CA ASN A 25 -0.30 -8.16 10.09
C ASN A 25 -0.08 -8.29 8.58
N LEU A 26 -0.63 -7.37 7.78
CA LEU A 26 -0.46 -7.38 6.33
C LEU A 26 1.03 -7.34 5.96
N LYS A 27 1.45 -8.25 5.08
CA LYS A 27 2.83 -8.37 4.61
C LYS A 27 2.97 -7.94 3.15
N THR A 28 1.94 -8.13 2.34
CA THR A 28 1.96 -7.82 0.91
C THR A 28 0.70 -7.08 0.50
N LEU A 29 0.89 -5.96 -0.19
CA LEU A 29 -0.19 -5.10 -0.67
C LEU A 29 -0.01 -4.80 -2.16
N TYR A 30 -1.05 -5.08 -2.95
CA TYR A 30 -1.19 -4.62 -4.33
C TYR A 30 -2.35 -3.61 -4.40
N LEU A 31 -2.02 -2.35 -4.75
CA LEU A 31 -2.99 -1.24 -4.79
C LEU A 31 -3.84 -1.21 -6.07
N GLY A 32 -3.39 -1.91 -7.12
CA GLY A 32 -4.07 -1.96 -8.41
C GLY A 32 -3.63 -0.84 -9.36
N ASP A 33 -3.84 -1.07 -10.66
CA ASP A 33 -3.35 -0.20 -11.73
C ASP A 33 -3.97 1.21 -11.75
N HIS A 34 -5.18 1.39 -11.21
CA HIS A 34 -5.91 2.66 -11.21
C HIS A 34 -5.68 3.53 -9.97
N PHE A 35 -5.09 2.98 -8.90
CA PHE A 35 -4.92 3.72 -7.66
C PHE A 35 -4.00 4.92 -7.85
N ASN A 36 -4.52 6.12 -7.59
CA ASN A 36 -3.76 7.37 -7.67
C ASN A 36 -4.10 8.32 -6.51
N HIS A 37 -4.04 7.82 -5.28
CA HIS A 37 -4.25 8.61 -4.06
C HIS A 37 -2.96 8.67 -3.24
N PRO A 38 -2.66 9.80 -2.56
CA PRO A 38 -1.48 9.91 -1.74
C PRO A 38 -1.51 8.91 -0.58
N ILE A 39 -0.34 8.41 -0.20
CA ILE A 39 -0.17 7.58 0.98
C ILE A 39 0.30 8.47 2.13
N GLN A 40 -0.51 8.59 3.18
CA GLN A 40 -0.18 9.37 4.38
C GLN A 40 0.48 8.50 5.45
N VAL A 41 1.11 9.16 6.44
CA VAL A 41 1.67 8.49 7.62
C VAL A 41 0.64 7.57 8.29
N GLY A 42 1.05 6.35 8.61
CA GLY A 42 0.19 5.36 9.29
C GLY A 42 -0.85 4.64 8.41
N VAL A 43 -0.93 4.95 7.11
CA VAL A 43 -1.78 4.19 6.17
C VAL A 43 -1.22 2.79 5.93
N LEU A 44 0.09 2.68 5.68
CA LEU A 44 0.74 1.39 5.49
C LEU A 44 1.00 0.73 6.86
N PRO A 45 0.62 -0.54 7.05
CA PRO A 45 0.71 -1.20 8.36
C PRO A 45 2.17 -1.48 8.75
N PRO A 46 2.47 -1.55 10.06
CA PRO A 46 3.85 -1.59 10.58
C PRO A 46 4.63 -2.84 10.16
N HIS A 47 3.94 -3.90 9.72
CA HIS A 47 4.54 -5.16 9.32
C HIS A 47 4.59 -5.40 7.82
N LEU A 48 4.21 -4.40 7.01
CA LEU A 48 4.23 -4.51 5.56
C LEU A 48 5.66 -4.76 5.07
N LYS A 49 5.81 -5.74 4.18
CA LYS A 49 7.10 -6.13 3.56
C LYS A 49 7.20 -5.73 2.11
N LYS A 50 6.08 -5.73 1.39
CA LYS A 50 5.99 -5.41 -0.02
C LYS A 50 4.75 -4.56 -0.30
N ALA A 51 4.94 -3.44 -1.00
CA ALA A 51 3.84 -2.67 -1.59
C ALA A 51 4.08 -2.53 -3.10
N VAL A 52 3.01 -2.71 -3.89
CA VAL A 52 3.06 -2.53 -5.35
C VAL A 52 2.05 -1.48 -5.75
N PHE A 53 2.56 -0.43 -6.37
CA PHE A 53 1.80 0.67 -6.96
C PHE A 53 1.55 0.41 -8.43
N GLY A 54 0.34 0.77 -8.86
CA GLY A 54 -0.12 0.61 -10.22
C GLY A 54 0.42 1.66 -11.19
N ARG A 55 0.16 1.44 -12.48
CA ARG A 55 0.63 2.29 -13.60
C ARG A 55 0.17 3.74 -13.51
N LYS A 56 -1.01 4.00 -12.92
CA LYS A 56 -1.56 5.36 -12.81
C LYS A 56 -1.08 6.11 -11.56
N PHE A 57 -0.31 5.47 -10.68
CA PHE A 57 0.15 6.12 -9.46
C PHE A 57 1.13 7.24 -9.82
N ASN A 58 0.73 8.48 -9.55
CA ASN A 58 1.51 9.69 -9.80
C ASN A 58 1.42 10.63 -8.59
N GLN A 59 1.64 10.08 -7.40
CA GLN A 59 1.69 10.83 -6.15
C GLN A 59 3.09 10.74 -5.58
N GLU A 60 3.47 11.76 -4.83
CA GLU A 60 4.73 11.75 -4.08
C GLU A 60 4.74 10.61 -3.04
N ILE A 61 5.89 9.97 -2.90
CA ILE A 61 6.16 9.06 -1.78
C ILE A 61 7.13 9.74 -0.85
N ILE A 62 6.68 9.94 0.39
CA ILE A 62 7.48 10.46 1.49
C ILE A 62 8.07 9.25 2.24
N GLU A 63 9.40 9.20 2.35
CA GLU A 63 10.13 8.05 2.90
C GLU A 63 9.70 7.74 4.34
N GLU A 64 9.47 8.77 5.15
CA GLU A 64 9.04 8.67 6.55
C GLU A 64 7.65 8.01 6.71
N TYR A 65 6.87 7.93 5.63
CA TYR A 65 5.53 7.31 5.65
C TYR A 65 5.58 5.83 5.29
N ILE A 66 6.74 5.34 4.85
CA ILE A 66 6.96 3.93 4.55
C ILE A 66 7.43 3.22 5.83
N PRO A 67 6.79 2.11 6.22
CA PRO A 67 7.20 1.41 7.43
C PRO A 67 8.61 0.83 7.24
N GLN A 68 9.48 0.94 8.24
CA GLN A 68 10.86 0.40 8.23
C GLN A 68 10.92 -1.11 7.88
N SER A 69 9.82 -1.80 8.11
CA SER A 69 9.57 -3.19 7.77
C SER A 69 9.56 -3.46 6.26
N CYS A 70 9.24 -2.46 5.43
CA CYS A 70 9.06 -2.57 3.99
C CYS A 70 10.42 -2.79 3.32
N LYS A 71 10.51 -3.86 2.53
CA LYS A 71 11.73 -4.26 1.84
C LYS A 71 11.66 -4.01 0.34
N LEU A 72 10.45 -3.84 -0.19
CA LEU A 72 10.22 -3.68 -1.62
C LEU A 72 9.04 -2.72 -1.85
N LEU A 73 9.34 -1.61 -2.50
CA LEU A 73 8.37 -0.73 -3.14
C LEU A 73 8.55 -0.91 -4.65
N GLU A 74 7.49 -1.36 -5.32
CA GLU A 74 7.48 -1.62 -6.75
C GLU A 74 6.46 -0.72 -7.44
N PHE A 75 6.85 -0.10 -8.54
CA PHE A 75 5.97 0.70 -9.40
C PHE A 75 5.85 0.00 -10.74
N LYS A 76 4.62 -0.33 -11.14
CA LYS A 76 4.40 -0.94 -12.45
C LYS A 76 4.55 0.09 -13.57
N ASN A 77 5.20 -0.33 -14.64
CA ASN A 77 5.21 0.36 -15.94
C ASN A 77 3.88 0.15 -16.68
#